data_AF-A0A6M1N4G8-F1
#
_entry.id   AF-A0A6M1N4G8-F1
#
_cell.length_a   1.000
_cell.length_b   1.000
_cell.length_c   1.000
_cell.angle_alpha   90.00
_cell.angle_beta   90.00
_cell.angle_gamma   90.00
#
_symmetry.space_group_name_H-M   'P 1'
#
loop_
_entity.id
_entity.type
_entity.pdbx_description
1 polymer ?
#
loop_
_entity_poly.entity_id
_entity_poly.type
_entity_poly.pdbx_seq_one_letter_code
_entity_poly.pdbx_strand_id
1 'polypeptide(L)'
;MKKDYLTPEEIRKNDFFWLDRISSALDNKFNLWGFRFGVDPILNLIPYAGQVVSFGISLVMIIFMFRNGVGSKVVAKMLVNILLDAVIGAIPFVGYIFDFFFKANRRNMTLLREHYFENKHQGSAKGIIVIILIVLFILCAATFVFFWFVARWLLTSLHLF
;
A
#
# COMPACT_ATOMS: atom_id res chain seq x y z
N MET A 1 -30.51 5.23 -32.36
CA MET A 1 -29.47 5.54 -31.35
C MET A 1 -28.35 4.51 -31.51
N LYS A 2 -27.24 4.89 -32.14
CA LYS A 2 -26.05 4.04 -32.24
C LYS A 2 -25.43 4.04 -30.83
N LYS A 3 -25.36 2.88 -30.19
CA LYS A 3 -24.62 2.74 -28.92
C LYS A 3 -23.15 2.95 -29.29
N ASP A 4 -22.55 4.05 -28.87
CA ASP A 4 -21.13 4.29 -29.10
C ASP A 4 -20.35 3.27 -28.29
N TYR A 5 -19.95 2.18 -28.96
CA TYR A 5 -19.05 1.20 -28.39
C TYR A 5 -17.68 1.87 -28.26
N LEU A 6 -17.33 2.28 -27.03
CA LEU A 6 -16.00 2.77 -26.69
C LEU A 6 -14.96 1.76 -27.18
N THR A 7 -13.93 2.27 -27.86
CA THR A 7 -12.82 1.45 -28.31
C THR A 7 -12.05 0.88 -27.08
N PRO A 8 -11.35 -0.26 -27.21
CA PRO A 8 -10.56 -0.82 -26.10
C PRO A 8 -9.54 0.16 -25.50
N GLU A 9 -9.07 1.14 -26.28
CA GLU A 9 -8.22 2.22 -25.79
C GLU A 9 -8.98 3.27 -24.97
N GLU A 10 -10.18 3.65 -25.40
CA GLU A 10 -11.03 4.59 -24.66
C GLU A 10 -11.52 3.99 -23.34
N ILE A 11 -11.83 2.70 -23.31
CA ILE A 11 -12.18 1.98 -22.07
C ILE A 11 -11.02 2.05 -21.08
N ARG A 12 -9.79 1.72 -21.51
CA ARG A 12 -8.59 1.82 -20.66
C ARG A 12 -8.32 3.24 -20.17
N LYS A 13 -8.50 4.25 -21.02
CA LYS A 13 -8.36 5.66 -20.62
C LYS A 13 -9.39 6.04 -19.56
N ASN A 14 -10.66 5.69 -19.77
CA ASN A 14 -11.73 6.02 -18.83
C ASN A 14 -11.55 5.33 -17.48
N ASP A 15 -11.15 4.05 -17.49
CA ASP A 15 -10.78 3.32 -16.28
C ASP A 15 -9.64 4.02 -15.54
N PHE A 16 -8.60 4.45 -16.26
CA PHE A 16 -7.49 5.21 -15.67
C PHE A 16 -7.95 6.52 -15.01
N PHE A 17 -8.85 7.28 -15.64
CA PHE A 17 -9.37 8.53 -15.05
C PHE A 17 -10.18 8.30 -13.77
N TRP A 18 -11.01 7.25 -13.73
CA TRP A 18 -11.75 6.88 -12.52
C TRP A 18 -10.81 6.46 -11.40
N LEU A 19 -9.81 5.64 -11.72
CA LEU A 19 -8.79 5.19 -10.78
C LEU A 19 -7.98 6.37 -10.20
N ASP A 20 -7.60 7.34 -11.04
CA ASP A 20 -6.87 8.55 -10.60
C ASP A 20 -7.71 9.39 -9.63
N ARG A 21 -9.01 9.51 -9.88
CA ARG A 21 -9.94 10.24 -9.00
C ARG A 21 -10.15 9.54 -7.66
N ILE A 22 -10.30 8.21 -7.65
CA ILE A 22 -10.42 7.42 -6.41
C ILE A 22 -9.11 7.51 -5.61
N SER A 23 -7.96 7.33 -6.27
CA SER A 23 -6.64 7.44 -5.65
C SER A 23 -6.43 8.82 -5.01
N SER A 24 -6.73 9.89 -5.75
CA SER A 24 -6.63 11.26 -5.23
C SER A 24 -7.58 11.52 -4.07
N ALA A 25 -8.78 10.92 -4.08
CA ALA A 25 -9.74 11.03 -2.99
C ALA A 25 -9.27 10.28 -1.74
N LEU A 26 -8.68 9.09 -1.89
CA LEU A 26 -8.08 8.35 -0.77
C LEU A 26 -6.94 9.17 -0.18
N ASP A 27 -5.98 9.60 -1.00
CA ASP A 27 -4.80 10.32 -0.54
C ASP A 27 -5.10 11.66 0.15
N ASN A 28 -6.18 12.35 -0.22
CA ASN A 28 -6.51 13.66 0.33
C ASN A 28 -7.50 13.62 1.52
N LYS A 29 -8.19 12.50 1.78
CA LYS A 29 -9.22 12.42 2.82
C LYS A 29 -8.73 12.12 4.24
N PHE A 30 -7.42 11.91 4.46
CA PHE A 30 -6.95 11.33 5.73
C PHE A 30 -6.15 12.25 6.67
N ASN A 31 -5.91 13.51 6.34
CA ASN A 31 -5.10 14.36 7.22
C ASN A 31 -5.69 15.73 7.56
N LEU A 32 -6.46 15.77 8.64
CA LEU A 32 -6.29 16.82 9.64
C LEU A 32 -6.44 16.23 11.05
N TRP A 33 -5.34 16.21 11.80
CA TRP A 33 -5.34 16.19 13.27
C TRP A 33 -6.04 14.99 13.96
N GLY A 34 -5.89 13.76 13.45
CA GLY A 34 -6.46 12.58 14.12
C GLY A 34 -8.00 12.54 14.14
N PHE A 35 -8.67 13.50 13.51
CA PHE A 35 -10.12 13.55 13.33
C PHE A 35 -10.43 13.44 11.83
N ARG A 36 -11.08 12.35 11.42
CA ARG A 36 -11.42 12.12 10.01
C ARG A 36 -12.72 12.85 9.72
N PHE A 37 -12.65 14.08 9.23
CA PHE A 37 -13.85 14.74 8.71
C PHE A 37 -14.21 14.15 7.34
N GLY A 38 -15.18 13.23 7.34
CA GLY A 38 -15.82 12.66 6.16
C GLY A 38 -15.43 11.21 5.87
N VAL A 39 -16.25 10.24 6.31
CA VAL A 39 -17.18 9.42 5.49
C VAL A 39 -18.22 8.76 6.42
N ASP A 40 -17.99 8.67 7.73
CA ASP A 40 -19.06 8.31 8.68
C ASP A 40 -18.61 8.71 10.10
N PRO A 41 -19.46 9.36 10.94
CA PRO A 41 -19.15 9.60 12.35
C PRO A 41 -18.75 8.33 13.10
N ILE A 42 -19.28 7.18 12.68
CA ILE A 42 -18.99 5.84 13.24
C ILE A 42 -17.50 5.46 13.08
N LEU A 43 -16.90 5.82 11.94
CA LEU A 43 -15.51 5.49 11.63
C LEU A 43 -14.48 6.34 12.39
N ASN A 44 -14.94 7.39 13.08
CA ASN A 44 -14.12 8.21 13.99
C ASN A 44 -14.08 7.66 15.42
N LEU A 45 -14.99 6.75 15.79
CA LEU A 45 -14.97 6.12 17.12
C LEU A 45 -13.88 5.05 17.25
N ILE A 46 -13.47 4.45 16.14
CA ILE A 46 -12.52 3.32 16.15
C ILE A 46 -11.16 3.83 15.65
N PRO A 47 -10.13 3.88 16.52
CA PRO A 47 -8.78 4.22 16.08
C PRO A 47 -8.31 3.22 15.01
N TYR A 48 -7.54 3.68 14.03
CA TYR A 48 -7.03 2.91 12.90
C TYR A 48 -8.06 2.41 11.86
N ALA A 49 -9.37 2.53 12.10
CA ALA A 49 -10.39 2.09 11.13
C ALA A 49 -10.24 2.74 9.75
N GLY A 50 -9.67 3.95 9.69
CA GLY A 50 -9.44 4.64 8.42
C GLY A 50 -8.35 4.08 7.57
N GLN A 51 -7.27 3.68 8.23
CA GLN A 51 -6.15 3.03 7.57
C GLN A 51 -6.59 1.69 6.99
N VAL A 52 -7.37 0.91 7.74
CA VAL A 52 -7.92 -0.38 7.28
C VAL A 52 -8.83 -0.21 6.06
N VAL A 53 -9.76 0.74 6.11
CA VAL A 53 -10.67 1.01 4.98
C VAL A 53 -9.89 1.50 3.75
N SER A 54 -8.97 2.45 3.93
CA SER A 54 -8.13 2.99 2.84
C SER A 54 -7.30 1.88 2.19
N PHE A 55 -6.65 1.06 3.00
CA PHE A 55 -5.87 -0.10 2.56
C PHE A 55 -6.74 -1.08 1.77
N GLY A 56 -7.94 -1.41 2.28
CA GLY A 56 -8.87 -2.31 1.61
C GLY A 56 -9.32 -1.80 0.23
N ILE A 57 -9.68 -0.52 0.13
CA ILE A 57 -10.08 0.08 -1.16
C ILE A 57 -8.90 0.04 -2.15
N SER A 58 -7.70 0.38 -1.69
CA SER A 58 -6.49 0.37 -2.52
C SER A 58 -6.14 -1.04 -3.02
N LEU A 59 -6.38 -2.06 -2.20
CA LEU A 59 -6.19 -3.47 -2.55
C LEU A 59 -7.19 -3.94 -3.61
N VAL A 60 -8.48 -3.62 -3.44
CA VAL A 60 -9.52 -3.91 -4.43
C VAL A 60 -9.18 -3.29 -5.78
N MET A 61 -8.64 -2.08 -5.75
CA MET A 61 -8.22 -1.36 -6.94
C MET A 61 -7.08 -2.09 -7.67
N ILE A 62 -6.07 -2.56 -6.94
CA ILE A 62 -4.99 -3.39 -7.52
C ILE A 62 -5.55 -4.65 -8.17
N ILE A 63 -6.47 -5.34 -7.50
CA ILE A 63 -7.08 -6.58 -8.03
C ILE A 63 -7.83 -6.28 -9.34
N PHE A 64 -8.61 -5.20 -9.38
CA PHE A 64 -9.30 -4.77 -10.59
C PHE A 64 -8.32 -4.53 -11.74
N MET A 65 -7.22 -3.82 -11.47
CA MET A 65 -6.20 -3.52 -12.48
C MET A 65 -5.45 -4.76 -12.97
N PHE A 66 -5.13 -5.69 -12.07
CA PHE A 66 -4.52 -6.95 -12.43
C PHE A 66 -5.43 -7.76 -13.38
N ARG A 67 -6.74 -7.79 -13.09
CA ARG A 67 -7.73 -8.44 -13.96
C ARG A 67 -7.87 -7.75 -15.33
N ASN A 68 -7.63 -6.43 -15.38
CA ASN A 68 -7.64 -5.66 -16.62
C ASN A 68 -6.29 -5.66 -17.37
N GLY A 69 -5.40 -6.59 -17.04
CA GLY A 69 -4.19 -6.86 -17.80
C GLY A 69 -2.98 -5.99 -17.47
N VAL A 70 -2.98 -5.30 -16.32
CA VAL A 70 -1.76 -4.63 -15.82
C VAL A 70 -0.67 -5.66 -15.54
N GLY A 71 0.55 -5.38 -15.99
CA GLY A 71 1.68 -6.29 -15.84
C GLY A 71 1.97 -6.67 -14.37
N SER A 72 2.28 -7.94 -14.13
CA SER A 72 2.55 -8.48 -12.78
C SER A 72 3.62 -7.71 -11.99
N LYS A 73 4.66 -7.19 -12.67
CA LYS A 73 5.70 -6.36 -12.05
C LYS A 73 5.16 -5.04 -11.51
N VAL A 74 4.24 -4.40 -12.22
CA VAL A 74 3.59 -3.15 -11.79
C VAL A 74 2.72 -3.42 -10.57
N VAL A 75 1.89 -4.47 -10.63
CA VAL A 75 1.05 -4.91 -9.51
C VAL A 75 1.88 -5.19 -8.26
N ALA A 76 3.00 -5.89 -8.39
CA ALA A 76 3.89 -6.17 -7.26
C ALA A 76 4.48 -4.88 -6.66
N LYS A 77 4.93 -3.92 -7.49
CA LYS A 77 5.40 -2.62 -6.99
C LYS A 77 4.29 -1.85 -6.27
N MET A 78 3.07 -1.93 -6.80
CA MET A 78 1.92 -1.24 -6.23
C MET A 78 1.52 -1.80 -4.86
N LEU A 79 1.57 -3.12 -4.71
CA LEU A 79 1.36 -3.78 -3.43
C LEU A 79 2.42 -3.38 -2.41
N VAL A 80 3.69 -3.33 -2.81
CA VAL A 80 4.79 -2.89 -1.93
C VAL A 80 4.57 -1.46 -1.43
N ASN A 81 4.15 -0.54 -2.30
CA ASN A 81 3.89 0.85 -1.88
C ASN A 81 2.79 0.92 -0.81
N ILE A 82 1.68 0.20 -0.99
CA ILE A 82 0.56 0.20 -0.04
C ILE A 82 0.95 -0.48 1.27
N LEU A 83 1.67 -1.61 1.21
CA LEU A 83 2.15 -2.29 2.42
C LEU A 83 3.10 -1.41 3.22
N LEU A 84 4.01 -0.71 2.54
CA LEU A 84 4.94 0.21 3.19
C LEU A 84 4.19 1.36 3.87
N ASP A 85 3.21 1.95 3.19
CA ASP A 85 2.37 3.01 3.72
C ASP A 85 1.56 2.55 4.94
N ALA A 86 0.95 1.37 4.88
CA ALA A 86 0.24 0.78 6.01
C ALA A 86 1.15 0.50 7.22
N VAL A 87 2.36 -0.02 6.99
CA VAL A 87 3.33 -0.29 8.06
C VAL A 87 3.81 1.00 8.69
N ILE A 88 4.13 2.03 7.89
CA ILE A 88 4.58 3.33 8.38
C ILE A 88 3.45 4.06 9.12
N GLY A 89 2.23 4.04 8.57
CA GLY A 89 1.04 4.66 9.15
C GLY A 89 0.57 4.00 10.44
N ALA A 90 0.96 2.75 10.69
CA ALA A 90 0.71 2.05 11.95
C ALA A 90 1.66 2.47 13.08
N ILE A 91 2.78 3.14 12.79
CA ILE A 91 3.73 3.59 13.81
C ILE A 91 3.24 4.92 14.43
N PRO A 92 2.90 4.94 15.73
CA PRO A 92 2.51 6.18 16.41
C PRO A 92 3.66 7.19 16.38
N PHE A 93 3.34 8.48 16.29
CA PHE A 93 4.28 9.61 16.17
C PHE A 93 5.05 9.73 14.84
N VAL A 94 5.42 8.62 14.20
CA VAL A 94 6.10 8.62 12.87
C VAL A 94 5.13 8.99 11.75
N GLY A 95 3.87 8.55 11.85
CA GLY A 95 2.83 8.88 10.87
C GLY A 95 2.70 10.37 10.57
N TYR A 96 2.81 11.25 11.58
CA TYR A 96 2.64 12.71 11.39
C TYR A 96 3.66 13.36 10.46
N ILE A 97 4.89 12.85 10.41
CA ILE A 97 5.96 13.41 9.56
C ILE A 97 5.94 12.74 8.18
N PHE A 98 5.59 11.46 8.12
CA PHE A 98 5.67 10.66 6.90
C PHE A 98 4.45 10.77 5.98
N ASP A 99 3.26 11.06 6.52
CA ASP A 99 2.02 11.18 5.74
C ASP A 99 2.06 12.28 4.66
N PHE A 100 2.98 13.25 4.83
CA PHE A 100 3.19 14.31 3.86
C PHE A 100 4.08 13.89 2.68
N PHE A 101 4.94 12.88 2.87
CA PHE A 101 5.99 12.52 1.91
C PHE A 101 5.72 11.22 1.13
N PHE A 102 4.92 10.27 1.65
CA PHE A 102 4.82 8.92 1.11
C PHE A 102 3.38 8.44 0.85
N LYS A 103 2.64 9.13 -0.03
CA LYS A 103 1.31 8.63 -0.43
C LYS A 103 1.39 7.46 -1.42
N ALA A 104 0.98 6.28 -0.98
CA ALA A 104 1.03 5.06 -1.81
C ALA A 104 0.16 5.13 -3.07
N ASN A 105 -1.06 5.69 -2.98
CA ASN A 105 -2.00 5.66 -4.09
C ASN A 105 -1.56 6.56 -5.26
N ARG A 106 -0.99 7.73 -4.96
CA ARG A 106 -0.37 8.60 -5.97
C ARG A 106 0.82 7.94 -6.67
N ARG A 107 1.72 7.29 -5.93
CA ARG A 107 2.86 6.55 -6.53
C ARG A 107 2.38 5.40 -7.41
N ASN A 108 1.32 4.74 -6.98
CA ASN A 108 0.66 3.69 -7.74
C ASN A 108 0.05 4.21 -9.05
N MET A 109 -0.57 5.40 -9.03
CA MET A 109 -1.03 6.07 -10.25
C MET A 109 0.11 6.41 -11.20
N THR A 110 1.25 6.88 -10.68
CA THR A 110 2.44 7.13 -11.51
C THR A 110 2.92 5.84 -12.17
N LEU A 111 3.02 4.73 -11.44
CA LEU A 111 3.43 3.44 -11.99
C LEU A 111 2.47 2.93 -13.09
N LEU A 112 1.17 3.12 -12.91
CA LEU A 112 0.17 2.78 -13.91
C LEU A 112 0.29 3.66 -15.15
N ARG A 113 0.45 4.98 -14.96
CA ARG A 113 0.66 5.91 -16.07
C ARG A 113 1.88 5.53 -16.88
N GLU A 114 3.01 5.28 -16.22
CA GLU A 114 4.25 4.82 -16.85
C GLU A 114 4.06 3.49 -17.58
N HIS A 115 3.25 2.58 -17.03
CA HIS A 115 2.94 1.31 -17.68
C HIS A 115 2.07 1.48 -18.94
N TYR A 116 0.98 2.24 -18.86
CA TYR A 116 0.01 2.40 -19.93
C TYR A 116 0.48 3.34 -21.05
N PHE A 117 1.18 4.42 -20.73
CA PHE A 117 1.53 5.47 -21.70
C PHE A 117 2.99 5.43 -22.12
N GLU A 118 3.89 4.93 -21.27
CA GLU A 118 5.33 4.94 -21.54
C GLU A 118 5.89 3.53 -21.80
N ASN A 119 5.02 2.50 -21.79
CA ASN A 119 5.41 1.08 -21.93
C ASN A 119 6.53 0.67 -20.95
N LYS A 120 6.63 1.32 -19.80
CA LYS A 120 7.62 1.02 -18.76
C LYS A 120 7.13 -0.13 -17.88
N HIS A 121 8.08 -0.69 -17.12
CA HIS A 121 7.82 -1.78 -16.14
C HIS A 121 7.21 -3.05 -16.71
N GLN A 122 7.40 -3.32 -18.01
CA GLN A 122 7.07 -4.62 -18.59
C GLN A 122 7.96 -5.70 -17.96
N GLY A 123 7.39 -6.88 -17.68
CA GLY A 123 8.11 -8.03 -17.16
C GLY A 123 7.48 -8.69 -15.94
N SER A 124 8.24 -9.62 -15.37
CA SER A 124 7.79 -10.50 -14.28
C SER A 124 8.04 -9.90 -12.90
N ALA A 125 7.13 -10.18 -11.96
CA ALA A 125 7.25 -9.82 -10.54
C ALA A 125 8.36 -10.58 -9.79
N LYS A 126 8.98 -11.62 -10.37
CA LYS A 126 9.93 -12.52 -9.69
C LYS A 126 11.00 -11.80 -8.88
N GLY A 127 11.67 -10.79 -9.45
CA GLY A 127 12.73 -10.05 -8.73
C GLY A 127 12.21 -9.30 -7.50
N ILE A 128 11.00 -8.72 -7.58
CA ILE A 128 10.37 -8.03 -6.46
C ILE A 128 9.98 -9.04 -5.38
N ILE A 129 9.42 -10.18 -5.77
CA ILE A 129 9.04 -11.25 -4.84
C ILE A 129 10.27 -11.76 -4.09
N VAL A 130 11.40 -11.98 -4.78
CA VAL A 130 12.66 -12.40 -4.14
C VAL A 130 13.14 -11.36 -3.13
N ILE A 131 13.10 -10.06 -3.47
CA ILE A 131 13.47 -8.99 -2.53
C ILE A 131 12.54 -9.01 -1.31
N ILE A 132 11.23 -9.15 -1.50
CA ILE A 132 10.27 -9.24 -0.39
C ILE A 132 10.60 -10.43 0.52
N LEU A 133 10.88 -11.60 -0.06
CA LEU A 133 11.24 -12.79 0.70
C LEU A 133 12.54 -12.60 1.49
N ILE A 134 13.55 -11.96 0.92
CA ILE A 134 14.81 -11.63 1.61
C ILE A 134 14.54 -10.68 2.78
N VAL A 135 13.77 -9.61 2.56
CA VAL A 135 13.42 -8.66 3.62
C VAL A 135 12.66 -9.34 4.75
N LEU A 136 11.67 -10.19 4.42
CA LEU A 136 10.90 -10.95 5.40
C LEU A 136 11.79 -11.91 6.19
N PHE A 137 12.71 -12.60 5.52
CA PHE A 137 13.67 -13.50 6.17
C PHE A 137 14.56 -12.75 7.16
N ILE A 138 15.07 -11.57 6.79
CA ILE A 138 15.87 -10.72 7.67
C ILE A 138 15.06 -10.28 8.90
N LEU A 139 13.80 -9.86 8.71
CA LEU A 139 12.92 -9.46 9.81
C LEU A 139 12.66 -10.62 10.78
N CYS A 140 12.37 -11.81 10.27
CA CYS A 140 12.19 -13.02 11.10
C CYS A 140 13.47 -13.41 11.84
N ALA A 141 14.63 -13.33 11.20
CA ALA A 141 15.90 -13.59 11.86
C ALA A 141 16.18 -12.57 12.96
N ALA A 142 15.92 -11.28 12.72
CA ALA A 142 16.11 -10.22 13.69
C ALA A 142 15.22 -10.40 14.93
N THR A 143 13.94 -10.74 14.76
CA THR A 143 13.04 -11.01 15.90
C THR A 143 13.49 -12.24 16.66
N PHE A 144 13.89 -13.31 15.98
CA PHE A 144 14.42 -14.50 16.62
C PHE A 144 15.68 -14.20 17.45
N VAL A 145 16.63 -13.44 16.92
CA VAL A 145 17.85 -13.01 17.63
C VAL A 145 17.50 -12.14 18.84
N PHE A 146 16.53 -11.23 18.71
CA PHE A 146 16.05 -10.42 19.82
C PHE A 146 15.48 -11.28 20.95
N PHE A 147 14.61 -12.25 20.63
CA PHE A 147 14.06 -13.17 21.63
C PHE A 147 15.14 -14.01 22.30
N TRP A 148 16.10 -14.52 21.51
CA TRP A 148 17.24 -15.26 22.03
C TRP A 148 18.06 -14.42 23.03
N PHE A 149 18.34 -13.16 22.68
CA PHE A 149 19.08 -12.23 23.53
C PHE A 149 18.34 -11.96 24.86
N VAL A 150 17.04 -11.71 24.79
CA VAL A 150 16.19 -11.49 25.98
C VAL A 150 16.15 -12.73 26.87
N ALA A 151 15.98 -13.92 26.29
CA ALA A 151 15.97 -15.17 27.04
C ALA A 151 17.30 -15.41 27.77
N ARG A 152 18.43 -15.17 27.09
CA ARG A 152 19.77 -15.30 27.69
C ARG A 152 19.96 -14.32 28.85
N TRP A 153 19.53 -13.07 28.68
CA TRP A 153 19.61 -12.05 29.72
C TRP A 153 18.78 -12.43 30.95
N LEU A 154 17.55 -12.92 30.75
CA LEU A 154 16.68 -13.41 31.83
C LEU A 154 17.29 -14.58 32.60
N LEU A 155 17.79 -15.60 31.90
CA LEU A 155 18.40 -16.77 32.52
C LEU A 155 19.64 -16.42 33.35
N THR A 156 20.46 -15.49 32.85
CA THR A 156 21.65 -15.03 33.58
C THR A 156 21.28 -14.23 34.81
N SER A 157 20.22 -13.41 34.71
CA SER A 157 19.71 -12.63 35.85
C SER A 157 19.13 -13.53 36.94
N LEU A 158 18.45 -14.62 36.57
CA LEU A 158 17.91 -15.61 37.51
C LEU A 158 18.97 -16.47 38.20
N HIS A 159 20.14 -16.68 37.57
CA HIS A 159 21.25 -17.43 38.16
C HIS A 159 22.16 -16.57 39.07
N LEU A 160 21.95 -15.25 39.07
CA LEU A 160 22.70 -14.26 39.86
C LEU A 160 21.96 -13.79 41.13
N PHE A 161 20.77 -14.35 41.40
CA PHE A 161 20.04 -14.29 42.67
C PHE A 161 20.04 -15.67 43.34
#